data_AF-A0A3B8VLZ1-F1
#
_entry.id   AF-A0A3B8VLZ1-F1
#
_cell.length_a   1.000
_cell.length_b   1.000
_cell.length_c   1.000
_cell.angle_alpha   90.00
_cell.angle_beta   90.00
_cell.angle_gamma   90.00
#
_symmetry.space_group_name_H-M   'P 1'
#
loop_
_entity.id
_entity.type
_entity.pdbx_description
1 polymer ?
#
loop_
_entity_poly.entity_id
_entity_poly.type
_entity_poly.pdbx_seq_one_letter_code
_entity_poly.pdbx_strand_id
1 'polypeptide(L)'
;FEIENWSIEGSLLELGTRSIDIVPIPGHEPASIAIYDAQTGLLITGDTLYPGRLYVGDFVAFRSSIRRLVEFTSCRQVTWVLGTHIEMTNQPGGDFEIRSPSHPNERKLEVTREHLLELNEAVTGMGDEAKHEVHDDFIIAPV
;
A
#
# COMPACT_ATOMS: atom_id res chain seq x y z
N PHE A 1 -4.73 -20.13 -12.99
CA PHE A 1 -5.67 -19.02 -12.73
C PHE A 1 -5.79 -18.25 -14.03
N GLU A 2 -6.99 -18.16 -14.59
CA GLU A 2 -7.26 -17.53 -15.89
C GLU A 2 -7.61 -16.05 -15.68
N ILE A 3 -6.64 -15.26 -15.21
CA ILE A 3 -6.81 -13.80 -15.06
C ILE A 3 -6.17 -13.14 -16.28
N GLU A 4 -7.00 -12.73 -17.24
CA GLU A 4 -6.56 -11.94 -18.40
C GLU A 4 -6.04 -10.58 -17.94
N ASN A 5 -4.98 -10.06 -18.58
CA ASN A 5 -4.40 -8.74 -18.31
C ASN A 5 -4.10 -8.44 -16.82
N TRP A 6 -3.67 -9.45 -16.07
CA TRP A 6 -3.51 -9.42 -14.61
C TRP A 6 -2.68 -8.27 -14.02
N SER A 7 -1.82 -7.61 -14.80
CA SER A 7 -1.04 -6.45 -14.36
C SER A 7 -1.74 -5.09 -14.55
N ILE A 8 -2.90 -5.08 -15.22
CA ILE A 8 -3.63 -3.88 -15.64
C ILE A 8 -5.07 -3.90 -15.11
N GLU A 9 -5.73 -5.05 -15.20
CA GLU A 9 -7.13 -5.21 -14.86
C GLU A 9 -7.29 -5.99 -13.55
N GLY A 10 -8.16 -5.47 -12.68
CA GLY A 10 -8.56 -6.18 -11.47
C GLY A 10 -9.42 -7.40 -11.80
N SER A 11 -9.47 -8.35 -10.88
CA SER A 11 -10.30 -9.55 -11.03
C SER A 11 -11.00 -9.90 -9.73
N LEU A 12 -12.20 -10.45 -9.85
CA LEU A 12 -12.91 -11.04 -8.72
C LEU A 12 -12.48 -12.50 -8.59
N LEU A 13 -11.96 -12.88 -7.43
CA LEU A 13 -11.59 -14.25 -7.13
C LEU A 13 -12.60 -14.88 -6.17
N GLU A 14 -13.24 -15.95 -6.63
CA GLU A 14 -14.21 -16.72 -5.84
C GLU A 14 -13.50 -17.79 -4.99
N LEU A 15 -13.64 -17.69 -3.68
CA LEU A 15 -13.11 -18.62 -2.68
C LEU A 15 -14.24 -19.45 -2.03
N GLY A 16 -15.26 -19.80 -2.82
CA GLY A 16 -16.46 -20.51 -2.37
C GLY A 16 -17.56 -19.53 -1.95
N THR A 17 -17.77 -19.35 -0.64
CA THR A 17 -18.80 -18.43 -0.11
C THR A 17 -18.27 -17.01 0.11
N ARG A 18 -17.06 -16.72 -0.34
CA ARG A 18 -16.38 -15.44 -0.17
C ARG A 18 -15.72 -15.07 -1.48
N SER A 19 -15.97 -13.85 -1.94
CA SER A 19 -15.35 -13.28 -3.13
C SER A 19 -14.41 -12.17 -2.68
N ILE A 20 -13.21 -12.11 -3.26
CA ILE A 20 -12.24 -11.06 -3.00
C ILE A 20 -11.85 -10.37 -4.30
N ASP A 21 -11.71 -9.04 -4.25
CA ASP A 21 -11.21 -8.26 -5.38
C ASP A 21 -9.68 -8.30 -5.36
N ILE A 22 -9.08 -8.62 -6.50
CA ILE A 22 -7.65 -8.52 -6.75
C ILE A 22 -7.41 -7.25 -7.57
N VAL A 23 -6.55 -6.37 -7.08
CA VAL A 23 -6.23 -5.09 -7.74
C VAL A 23 -4.72 -5.05 -8.08
N PRO A 24 -4.33 -4.90 -9.34
CA PRO A 24 -2.93 -4.81 -9.71
C PRO A 24 -2.32 -3.50 -9.23
N ILE A 25 -1.19 -3.58 -8.53
CA ILE A 25 -0.49 -2.43 -7.94
C ILE A 25 1.03 -2.49 -8.19
N PRO A 26 1.49 -2.60 -9.45
CA PRO A 26 2.92 -2.55 -9.74
C PRO A 26 3.55 -1.25 -9.25
N GLY A 27 4.83 -1.30 -8.88
CA GLY A 27 5.60 -0.14 -8.46
C GLY A 27 6.66 -0.47 -7.43
N HIS A 28 6.27 -1.21 -6.37
CA HIS A 28 7.24 -1.87 -5.50
C HIS A 28 7.91 -3.03 -6.25
N GLU A 29 7.08 -3.95 -6.76
CA GLU A 29 7.47 -5.06 -7.63
C GLU A 29 6.50 -5.08 -8.82
N PRO A 30 6.95 -5.39 -10.05
CA PRO A 30 6.07 -5.55 -11.21
C PRO A 30 4.86 -6.48 -11.00
N ALA A 31 4.96 -7.45 -10.08
CA ALA A 31 3.91 -8.41 -9.76
C ALA A 31 3.08 -8.11 -8.52
N SER A 32 3.23 -6.95 -7.90
CA SER A 32 2.47 -6.57 -6.71
C SER A 32 0.96 -6.49 -6.98
N ILE A 33 0.18 -7.03 -6.05
CA ILE A 33 -1.29 -6.98 -6.03
C ILE A 33 -1.79 -6.50 -4.66
N ALA A 34 -2.94 -5.83 -4.66
CA ALA A 34 -3.76 -5.63 -3.49
C ALA A 34 -4.92 -6.61 -3.49
N ILE A 35 -5.37 -6.98 -2.30
CA ILE A 35 -6.54 -7.82 -2.09
C ILE A 35 -7.55 -7.02 -1.27
N TYR A 36 -8.77 -6.88 -1.78
CA TYR A 36 -9.86 -6.27 -1.03
C TYR A 36 -10.94 -7.28 -0.72
N ASP A 37 -11.43 -7.19 0.51
CA ASP A 37 -12.47 -8.05 1.03
C ASP A 37 -13.69 -7.25 1.46
N ALA A 38 -14.76 -7.35 0.67
CA ALA A 38 -15.98 -6.59 0.92
C ALA A 38 -16.70 -6.98 2.22
N GLN A 39 -16.48 -8.20 2.75
CA GLN A 39 -17.17 -8.64 3.97
C GLN A 39 -16.58 -7.99 5.23
N THR A 40 -15.27 -7.76 5.24
CA THR A 40 -14.55 -7.16 6.37
C THR A 40 -14.14 -5.71 6.15
N GLY A 41 -14.13 -5.26 4.89
CA GLY A 41 -13.58 -3.96 4.49
C GLY A 41 -12.06 -3.89 4.59
N LEU A 42 -11.36 -5.03 4.59
CA LEU A 42 -9.89 -5.04 4.64
C LEU A 42 -9.31 -4.84 3.23
N LEU A 43 -8.36 -3.92 3.11
CA LEU A 43 -7.52 -3.74 1.93
C LEU A 43 -6.09 -4.16 2.27
N ILE A 44 -5.65 -5.28 1.73
CA ILE A 44 -4.30 -5.80 1.92
C ILE A 44 -3.42 -5.29 0.77
N THR A 45 -2.40 -4.50 1.06
CA THR A 45 -1.57 -3.76 0.08
C THR A 45 -0.17 -4.34 -0.09
N GLY A 46 0.19 -5.37 0.68
CA GLY A 46 1.56 -5.91 0.69
C GLY A 46 2.58 -4.81 0.98
N ASP A 47 3.60 -4.70 0.14
CA ASP A 47 4.70 -3.73 0.32
C ASP A 47 4.44 -2.36 -0.32
N THR A 48 3.17 -2.03 -0.60
CA THR A 48 2.80 -0.76 -1.24
C THR A 48 2.42 0.34 -0.25
N LEU A 49 1.71 -0.01 0.83
CA LEU A 49 1.36 0.93 1.90
C LEU A 49 1.31 0.17 3.22
N TYR A 50 2.17 0.57 4.14
CA TYR A 50 2.30 0.03 5.49
C TYR A 50 3.05 1.03 6.37
N PRO A 51 3.00 0.88 7.70
CA PRO A 51 3.74 1.75 8.59
C PRO A 51 5.24 1.45 8.60
N GLY A 52 5.94 1.85 7.53
CA GLY A 52 7.39 1.66 7.36
C GLY A 52 7.93 2.35 6.11
N ARG A 53 9.11 1.91 5.63
CA ARG A 53 9.72 2.44 4.41
C ARG A 53 9.12 1.80 3.17
N LEU A 54 8.33 2.54 2.41
CA LEU A 54 7.76 2.13 1.14
C LEU A 54 8.85 2.14 0.06
N TYR A 55 9.41 0.98 -0.24
CA TYR A 55 10.43 0.86 -1.29
C TYR A 55 9.80 0.95 -2.68
N VAL A 56 10.22 1.94 -3.48
CA VAL A 56 9.63 2.21 -4.80
C VAL A 56 10.65 1.98 -5.92
N GLY A 57 10.47 0.90 -6.68
CA GLY A 57 11.35 0.54 -7.80
C GLY A 57 10.92 1.14 -9.15
N ASP A 58 9.61 1.19 -9.44
CA ASP A 58 9.04 1.90 -10.58
C ASP A 58 8.05 2.95 -10.09
N PHE A 59 8.50 4.21 -10.03
CA PHE A 59 7.72 5.30 -9.46
C PHE A 59 6.48 5.66 -10.29
N VAL A 60 6.57 5.58 -11.62
CA VAL A 60 5.44 5.90 -12.50
C VAL A 60 4.33 4.86 -12.35
N ALA A 61 4.72 3.57 -12.28
CA ALA A 61 3.80 2.49 -11.97
C ALA A 61 3.23 2.63 -10.56
N PHE A 62 4.07 2.89 -9.55
CA PHE A 62 3.67 3.07 -8.16
C PHE A 62 2.62 4.18 -8.01
N ARG A 63 2.89 5.37 -8.54
CA ARG A 63 1.94 6.50 -8.55
C ARG A 63 0.61 6.13 -9.20
N SER A 64 0.66 5.42 -10.33
CA SER A 64 -0.55 4.96 -11.03
C SER A 64 -1.35 3.95 -10.21
N SER A 65 -0.66 3.07 -9.47
CA SER A 65 -1.24 2.08 -8.58
C SER A 65 -1.89 2.70 -7.35
N ILE A 66 -1.24 3.69 -6.74
CA ILE A 66 -1.82 4.44 -5.61
C ILE A 66 -3.10 5.17 -6.05
N ARG A 67 -3.08 5.85 -7.20
CA ARG A 67 -4.29 6.47 -7.77
C ARG A 67 -5.41 5.44 -7.98
N ARG A 68 -5.08 4.27 -8.55
CA ARG A 68 -6.04 3.18 -8.76
C ARG A 68 -6.67 2.72 -7.44
N LEU A 69 -5.89 2.58 -6.37
CA LEU A 69 -6.41 2.21 -5.05
C LEU A 69 -7.31 3.31 -4.45
N VAL A 70 -6.97 4.59 -4.62
CA VAL A 70 -7.82 5.71 -4.17
C VAL A 70 -9.17 5.70 -4.90
N GLU A 71 -9.16 5.51 -6.22
CA GLU A 71 -10.37 5.40 -7.04
C GLU A 71 -11.18 4.16 -6.66
N PHE A 72 -10.53 3.00 -6.52
CA PHE A 72 -11.15 1.74 -6.13
C PHE A 72 -11.86 1.86 -4.77
N THR A 73 -11.24 2.52 -3.80
CA THR A 73 -11.78 2.68 -2.44
C THR A 73 -12.77 3.85 -2.30
N SER A 74 -13.00 4.66 -3.35
CA SER A 74 -13.85 5.87 -3.26
C SER A 74 -15.32 5.59 -2.88
N CYS A 75 -15.85 4.45 -3.30
CA CYS A 75 -17.24 4.03 -3.05
C CYS A 75 -17.32 2.73 -2.22
N ARG A 76 -16.23 2.31 -1.60
CA ARG A 76 -16.13 1.06 -0.84
C ARG A 76 -15.80 1.34 0.62
N GLN A 77 -16.40 0.59 1.54
CA GLN A 77 -16.02 0.69 2.94
C GLN A 77 -14.63 0.07 3.13
N VAL A 78 -13.72 0.85 3.69
CA VAL A 78 -12.39 0.39 4.11
C VAL A 78 -12.31 0.51 5.63
N THR A 79 -12.26 -0.63 6.31
CA THR A 79 -12.07 -0.69 7.75
C THR A 79 -10.60 -0.43 8.08
N TRP A 80 -9.69 -1.15 7.43
CA TRP A 80 -8.25 -0.99 7.57
C TRP A 80 -7.54 -1.28 6.25
N VAL A 81 -6.40 -0.63 6.08
CA VAL A 81 -5.38 -0.96 5.10
C VAL A 81 -4.25 -1.67 5.83
N LEU A 82 -3.81 -2.82 5.30
CA LEU A 82 -2.83 -3.70 5.94
C LEU A 82 -1.73 -4.03 4.94
N GLY A 83 -0.47 -3.73 5.26
CA GLY A 83 0.67 -4.22 4.48
C GLY A 83 1.46 -5.31 5.19
N THR A 84 2.67 -5.63 4.68
CA THR A 84 3.45 -6.80 5.13
C THR A 84 4.38 -6.50 6.31
N HIS A 85 4.73 -5.24 6.52
CA HIS A 85 5.79 -4.83 7.45
C HIS A 85 5.35 -3.71 8.39
N ILE A 86 6.04 -3.62 9.52
CA ILE A 86 6.01 -2.43 10.38
C ILE A 86 7.46 -2.09 10.70
N GLU A 87 7.83 -0.85 10.45
CA GLU A 87 9.17 -0.34 10.67
C GLU A 87 9.14 1.07 11.27
N MET A 88 7.94 1.66 11.42
CA MET A 88 7.76 2.92 12.14
C MET A 88 7.66 2.68 13.64
N THR A 89 8.21 3.64 14.38
CA THR A 89 7.97 3.79 15.81
C THR A 89 6.57 4.34 16.06
N ASN A 90 6.14 4.39 17.32
CA ASN A 90 4.93 5.12 17.71
C ASN A 90 5.12 6.65 17.79
N GLN A 91 6.29 7.17 17.39
CA GLN A 91 6.54 8.61 17.24
C GLN A 91 6.45 8.99 15.76
N PRO A 92 5.74 10.08 15.40
CA PRO A 92 5.61 10.54 14.03
C PRO A 92 6.95 10.71 13.31
N GLY A 93 7.08 10.13 12.11
CA GLY A 93 8.24 10.25 11.24
C GLY A 93 9.49 9.49 11.71
N GLY A 94 9.40 8.76 12.83
CA GLY A 94 10.49 7.94 13.34
C GLY A 94 10.37 6.50 12.88
N ASP A 95 11.43 5.95 12.29
CA ASP A 95 11.54 4.55 11.88
C ASP A 95 12.71 3.83 12.58
N PHE A 96 12.70 2.50 12.52
CA PHE A 96 13.81 1.68 12.94
C PHE A 96 14.84 1.52 11.81
N GLU A 97 16.11 1.39 12.17
CA GLU A 97 17.17 1.07 11.20
C GLU A 97 16.87 -0.27 10.49
N ILE A 98 17.24 -0.35 9.21
CA ILE A 98 17.13 -1.57 8.42
C ILE A 98 17.85 -2.71 9.15
N ARG A 99 17.16 -3.83 9.37
CA ARG A 99 17.65 -5.03 10.09
C ARG A 99 17.88 -4.81 11.60
N SER A 100 17.22 -3.83 12.21
CA SER A 100 17.21 -3.70 13.67
C SER A 100 16.76 -5.02 14.33
N PRO A 101 17.43 -5.50 15.38
CA PRO A 101 17.08 -6.75 16.05
C PRO A 101 15.84 -6.63 16.96
N SER A 102 15.36 -5.41 17.23
CA SER A 102 14.23 -5.16 18.12
C SER A 102 13.52 -3.85 17.79
N HIS A 103 12.19 -3.86 17.80
CA HIS A 103 11.34 -2.70 17.53
C HIS A 103 10.50 -2.31 18.78
N PRO A 104 11.12 -1.74 19.84
CA PRO A 104 10.37 -1.32 21.03
C PRO A 104 9.44 -0.15 20.71
N ASN A 105 8.17 -0.23 21.13
CA ASN A 105 7.15 0.78 20.83
C ASN A 105 6.89 0.95 19.32
N GLU A 106 6.95 -0.16 18.57
CA GLU A 106 6.54 -0.22 17.17
C GLU A 106 5.10 0.25 16.97
N ARG A 107 4.85 0.90 15.83
CA ARG A 107 3.51 1.33 15.42
C ARG A 107 2.59 0.10 15.27
N LYS A 108 1.27 0.28 15.41
CA LYS A 108 0.34 -0.81 15.07
C LYS A 108 0.27 -1.01 13.56
N LEU A 109 -0.05 -2.24 13.14
CA LEU A 109 -0.11 -2.65 11.74
C LEU A 109 -1.11 -1.83 10.92
N GLU A 110 -2.27 -1.55 11.50
CA GLU A 110 -3.38 -0.96 10.76
C GLU A 110 -3.15 0.52 10.46
N VAL A 111 -3.28 0.85 9.17
CA VAL A 111 -3.46 2.20 8.65
C VAL A 111 -4.82 2.31 7.98
N THR A 112 -5.21 3.51 7.58
CA THR A 112 -6.57 3.80 7.10
C THR A 112 -6.56 4.28 5.65
N ARG A 113 -7.77 4.48 5.10
CA ARG A 113 -7.93 5.17 3.82
C ARG A 113 -7.36 6.60 3.84
N GLU A 114 -7.31 7.28 5.00
CA GLU A 114 -6.65 8.60 5.07
C GLU A 114 -5.17 8.52 4.70
N HIS A 115 -4.44 7.49 5.16
CA HIS A 115 -3.04 7.30 4.82
C HIS A 115 -2.83 7.00 3.33
N LEU A 116 -3.78 6.30 2.71
CA LEU A 116 -3.77 6.07 1.26
C LEU A 116 -3.98 7.38 0.48
N LEU A 117 -4.83 8.28 0.98
CA LEU A 117 -5.03 9.61 0.38
C LEU A 117 -3.79 10.48 0.55
N GLU A 118 -3.19 10.48 1.75
CA GLU A 118 -1.94 11.18 2.04
C GLU A 118 -0.81 10.70 1.10
N LEU A 119 -0.63 9.38 0.98
CA LEU A 119 0.33 8.81 0.05
C LEU A 119 0.06 9.26 -1.39
N ASN A 120 -1.21 9.27 -1.82
CA ASN A 120 -1.60 9.71 -3.16
C ASN A 120 -1.28 11.19 -3.41
N GLU A 121 -1.51 12.06 -2.44
CA GLU A 121 -1.15 13.47 -2.51
C GLU A 121 0.37 13.65 -2.63
N ALA A 122 1.13 12.93 -1.79
CA ALA A 122 2.60 12.97 -1.79
C ALA A 122 3.18 12.55 -3.15
N VAL A 123 2.83 11.36 -3.65
CA VAL A 123 3.37 10.86 -4.93
C VAL A 123 2.90 11.67 -6.13
N THR A 124 1.75 12.35 -6.03
CA THR A 124 1.29 13.30 -7.07
C THR A 124 2.12 14.58 -7.03
N GLY A 125 2.39 15.11 -5.83
CA GLY A 125 3.19 16.32 -5.63
C GLY A 125 4.66 16.20 -6.05
N MET A 126 5.20 14.99 -6.04
CA MET A 126 6.58 14.71 -6.48
C MET A 126 6.81 14.89 -7.99
N GLY A 127 5.75 14.92 -8.81
CA GLY A 127 5.88 14.93 -10.26
C GLY A 127 6.37 13.57 -10.77
N ASP A 128 7.31 13.55 -11.72
CA ASP A 128 7.76 12.30 -12.38
C ASP A 128 9.03 11.69 -11.75
N GLU A 129 9.62 12.36 -10.75
CA GLU A 129 10.82 11.89 -10.06
C GLU A 129 10.52 11.55 -8.60
N ALA A 130 10.78 10.30 -8.24
CA ALA A 130 10.60 9.80 -6.88
C ALA A 130 11.60 10.46 -5.93
N LYS A 131 11.16 10.81 -4.73
CA LYS A 131 12.01 11.41 -3.69
C LYS A 131 11.82 10.68 -2.38
N HIS A 132 12.89 10.68 -1.59
CA HIS A 132 12.78 10.29 -0.20
C HIS A 132 11.94 11.33 0.56
N GLU A 133 10.80 10.91 1.10
CA GLU A 133 9.88 11.80 1.81
C GLU A 133 9.34 11.11 3.06
N VAL A 134 9.39 11.81 4.19
CA VAL A 134 9.00 11.28 5.50
C VAL A 134 7.62 11.80 5.87
N HIS A 135 6.73 10.87 6.19
CA HIS A 135 5.40 11.13 6.75
C HIS A 135 5.34 10.59 8.18
N ASP A 136 4.27 10.94 8.89
CA ASP A 136 4.11 10.54 10.30
C ASP A 136 4.11 9.02 10.46
N ASP A 137 3.42 8.31 9.57
CA ASP A 137 3.21 6.86 9.66
C ASP A 137 3.87 6.07 8.51
N PHE A 138 4.56 6.68 7.54
CA PHE A 138 5.30 5.95 6.50
C PHE A 138 6.41 6.81 5.88
N ILE A 139 7.33 6.18 5.14
CA ILE A 139 8.41 6.89 4.44
C ILE A 139 8.45 6.41 2.99
N ILE A 140 8.38 7.32 2.03
CA ILE A 140 8.59 6.98 0.61
C ILE A 140 10.10 6.86 0.38
N ALA A 141 10.56 5.70 -0.09
CA ALA A 141 11.98 5.38 -0.25
C ALA A 141 12.26 4.79 -1.65
N PRO A 142 12.62 5.61 -2.65
CA PRO A 142 12.97 5.12 -3.99
C PRO A 142 14.22 4.22 -3.99
N VAL A 143 14.26 3.18 -4.84
CA VAL A 143 15.37 2.21 -4.95
C VAL A 143 15.90 2.03 -6.38
#